data_AF-A0A4R3U1I2-F1
#
_entry.id   AF-A0A4R3U1I2-F1
#
_cell.length_a   1.000
_cell.length_b   1.000
_cell.length_c   1.000
_cell.angle_alpha   90.00
_cell.angle_beta   90.00
_cell.angle_gamma   90.00
#
_symmetry.space_group_name_H-M   'P 1'
#
loop_
_entity.id
_entity.type
_entity.pdbx_description
1 polymer ?
#
loop_
_entity_poly.entity_id
_entity_poly.type
_entity_poly.pdbx_seq_one_letter_code
_entity_poly.pdbx_strand_id
1 'polypeptide(L)'
;MRGLLVMFLAVASLSQAHAEAKVNAQDASCSYTLANGDTYQIPAGQNLCWRVPPPSYRVYTLLRCDPPFQELSRVQHGDGRCNKYEERQ
;
A
#
# COMPACT_ATOMS: atom_id res chain seq x y z
N MET A 1 8.91 16.31 -61.32
CA MET A 1 7.99 17.06 -60.42
C MET A 1 6.73 16.23 -60.22
N ARG A 2 6.27 16.10 -58.95
CA ARG A 2 4.93 15.69 -58.48
C ARG A 2 4.58 14.20 -58.73
N GLY A 3 4.00 13.43 -57.80
CA GLY A 3 3.42 13.68 -56.48
C GLY A 3 3.53 12.40 -55.63
N LEU A 4 3.77 12.51 -54.32
CA LEU A 4 2.78 12.63 -53.24
C LEU A 4 2.14 11.30 -52.82
N LEU A 5 2.52 10.90 -51.60
CA LEU A 5 1.75 10.20 -50.57
C LEU A 5 1.16 8.83 -50.92
N VAL A 6 1.66 7.80 -50.23
CA VAL A 6 0.75 7.06 -49.34
C VAL A 6 1.48 6.69 -48.04
N MET A 7 1.15 7.44 -46.99
CA MET A 7 1.52 7.13 -45.61
C MET A 7 0.48 6.11 -45.12
N PHE A 8 0.85 4.84 -44.94
CA PHE A 8 -0.05 3.85 -44.37
C PHE A 8 0.28 3.60 -42.90
N LEU A 9 -0.71 3.96 -42.09
CA LEU A 9 -0.87 3.72 -40.66
C LEU A 9 -0.80 2.22 -40.33
N ALA A 10 -0.07 1.91 -39.26
CA ALA A 10 -0.47 0.88 -38.29
C ALA A 10 0.26 1.13 -36.97
N VAL A 11 -0.20 2.12 -36.19
CA VAL A 11 0.10 2.17 -34.75
C VAL A 11 -0.77 1.10 -34.09
N ALA A 12 -0.35 -0.15 -34.24
CA ALA A 12 -0.98 -1.27 -33.57
C ALA A 12 -0.29 -1.46 -32.23
N SER A 13 -1.09 -1.30 -31.17
CA SER A 13 -0.99 -1.99 -29.88
C SER A 13 0.26 -1.74 -29.04
N LEU A 14 0.09 -0.98 -27.96
CA LEU A 14 0.42 -1.46 -26.60
C LEU A 14 -0.33 -0.61 -25.55
N SER A 15 -1.65 -0.53 -25.65
CA SER A 15 -2.49 -0.13 -24.51
C SER A 15 -2.73 -1.35 -23.63
N GLN A 16 -1.71 -1.77 -22.90
CA GLN A 16 -1.81 -2.73 -21.80
C GLN A 16 -1.07 -2.19 -20.58
N ALA A 17 -1.51 -1.05 -20.06
CA ALA A 17 -1.00 -0.52 -18.78
C ALA A 17 -2.11 -0.34 -17.73
N HIS A 18 -3.38 -0.64 -18.07
CA HIS A 18 -4.53 -0.31 -17.20
C HIS A 18 -5.44 -1.49 -16.88
N ALA A 19 -5.02 -2.72 -17.18
CA ALA A 19 -5.80 -3.93 -16.89
C ALA A 19 -5.48 -4.56 -15.52
N GLU A 20 -4.41 -4.15 -14.83
CA GLU A 20 -4.03 -4.73 -13.54
C GLU A 20 -4.65 -4.03 -12.31
N ALA A 21 -5.22 -2.83 -12.48
CA ALA A 21 -5.70 -2.05 -11.34
C ALA A 21 -7.12 -2.45 -10.84
N LYS A 22 -7.88 -3.26 -11.60
CA LYS A 22 -9.30 -3.52 -11.31
C LYS A 22 -9.62 -4.92 -10.79
N VAL A 23 -8.64 -5.84 -10.74
CA VAL A 23 -8.90 -7.25 -10.39
C VAL A 23 -8.87 -7.53 -8.88
N ASN A 24 -8.20 -6.73 -8.04
CA ASN A 24 -7.93 -7.14 -6.64
C ASN A 24 -8.41 -6.17 -5.55
N ALA A 25 -9.48 -5.38 -5.76
CA ALA A 25 -10.03 -4.56 -4.67
C ALA A 25 -10.66 -5.41 -3.55
N GLN A 26 -11.12 -6.63 -3.86
CA GLN A 26 -11.72 -7.55 -2.88
C GLN A 26 -10.68 -8.35 -2.08
N ASP A 27 -9.47 -8.52 -2.61
CA ASP A 27 -8.34 -9.19 -1.96
C ASP A 27 -7.21 -8.21 -1.58
N ALA A 28 -7.54 -6.91 -1.53
CA ALA A 28 -6.59 -5.87 -1.19
C ALA A 28 -6.08 -6.09 0.25
N SER A 29 -4.79 -6.34 0.39
CA SER A 29 -4.13 -6.53 1.68
C SER A 29 -2.76 -5.87 1.68
N CYS A 30 -2.33 -5.48 2.87
CA CYS A 30 -0.99 -4.95 3.12
C CYS A 30 -0.19 -6.02 3.85
N SER A 31 1.08 -6.19 3.51
CA SER A 31 1.97 -7.11 4.22
C SER A 31 3.09 -6.38 4.92
N TYR A 32 3.52 -6.91 6.06
CA TYR A 32 4.74 -6.50 6.74
C TYR A 32 5.47 -7.71 7.31
N THR A 33 6.78 -7.61 7.40
CA THR A 33 7.66 -8.66 7.94
C THR A 33 8.28 -8.19 9.26
N LEU A 34 8.21 -9.05 10.27
CA LEU A 34 8.81 -8.81 11.59
C LEU A 34 10.28 -9.23 11.63
N ALA A 35 10.96 -8.88 12.73
CA ALA A 35 12.39 -9.19 12.95
C ALA A 35 12.70 -10.67 12.93
N ASN A 36 11.74 -11.46 13.39
CA ASN A 36 11.83 -12.91 13.43
C ASN A 36 11.58 -13.57 12.05
N GLY A 37 11.31 -12.78 11.01
CA GLY A 37 11.04 -13.26 9.65
C GLY A 37 9.58 -13.57 9.36
N ASP A 38 8.68 -13.48 10.35
CA ASP A 38 7.26 -13.73 10.13
C ASP A 38 6.65 -12.62 9.27
N THR A 39 5.89 -13.02 8.25
CA THR A 39 5.15 -12.09 7.39
C THR A 39 3.67 -12.14 7.73
N TYR A 40 3.10 -10.98 8.06
CA TYR A 40 1.69 -10.81 8.39
C TYR A 40 0.96 -10.10 7.26
N GLN A 41 -0.25 -10.57 6.96
CA GLN A 41 -1.17 -9.89 6.05
C GLN A 41 -2.27 -9.18 6.83
N ILE A 42 -2.50 -7.93 6.46
CA ILE A 42 -3.53 -7.06 7.03
C ILE A 42 -4.57 -6.78 5.94
N PRO A 43 -5.84 -7.15 6.14
CA PRO A 43 -6.90 -6.81 5.20
C PRO A 43 -7.04 -5.30 4.99
N ALA A 44 -7.42 -4.88 3.78
CA ALA A 44 -7.74 -3.48 3.51
C ALA A 44 -8.82 -2.95 4.47
N GLY A 45 -8.69 -1.68 4.84
CA GLY A 45 -9.54 -0.99 5.81
C GLY A 45 -9.16 -1.21 7.27
N GLN A 46 -8.28 -2.16 7.59
CA GLN A 46 -7.82 -2.40 8.96
C GLN A 46 -6.74 -1.41 9.38
N ASN A 47 -6.69 -1.13 10.68
CA ASN A 47 -5.71 -0.23 11.28
C ASN A 47 -4.63 -0.98 12.07
N LEU A 48 -3.39 -0.57 11.89
CA LEU A 48 -2.20 -1.08 12.56
C LEU A 48 -1.52 0.06 13.31
N CYS A 49 -0.97 -0.20 14.49
CA CYS A 49 -0.22 0.79 15.25
C CYS A 49 1.23 0.33 15.41
N TRP A 50 2.15 1.02 14.74
CA TRP A 50 3.59 0.73 14.83
C TRP A 50 4.26 1.59 15.87
N ARG A 51 5.06 1.00 16.74
CA ARG A 51 5.78 1.75 17.76
C ARG A 51 6.72 2.77 17.13
N VAL A 52 6.69 3.99 17.64
CA VAL A 52 7.68 5.00 17.29
C VAL A 52 9.03 4.58 17.93
N PRO A 53 10.17 4.76 17.25
CA PRO A 53 11.48 4.48 17.83
C PRO A 53 11.70 5.21 19.18
N PRO A 54 12.60 4.70 20.04
CA PRO A 54 12.97 5.35 21.30
C PRO A 54 13.31 6.84 21.12
N PRO A 55 13.02 7.71 22.12
CA PRO A 55 12.63 7.42 23.51
C PRO A 55 11.10 7.32 23.74
N SER A 56 10.29 7.27 22.69
CA SER A 56 8.83 7.31 22.84
C SER A 56 8.23 5.93 23.12
N TYR A 57 8.16 5.52 24.38
CA TYR A 57 7.77 4.15 24.75
C TYR A 57 6.28 3.83 24.63
N ARG A 58 5.41 4.84 24.56
CA ARG A 58 3.94 4.70 24.54
C ARG A 58 3.28 5.30 23.31
N VAL A 59 4.07 5.82 22.38
CA VAL A 59 3.57 6.49 21.17
C VAL A 59 3.72 5.54 19.99
N TYR A 60 2.66 5.46 19.19
CA TYR A 60 2.57 4.62 18.01
C TYR A 60 2.15 5.48 16.81
N THR A 61 2.64 5.12 15.64
CA THR A 61 2.12 5.60 14.37
C THR A 61 0.92 4.75 13.99
N LEU A 62 -0.26 5.38 13.89
CA LEU A 62 -1.46 4.76 13.35
C LEU A 62 -1.36 4.70 11.82
N LEU A 63 -1.36 3.48 11.31
CA LEU A 63 -1.38 3.13 9.91
C LEU A 63 -2.74 2.55 9.54
N ARG A 64 -3.23 2.88 8.36
CA ARG A 64 -4.38 2.21 7.75
C ARG A 64 -3.90 1.40 6.57
N CYS A 65 -4.35 0.16 6.47
CA CYS A 65 -4.15 -0.61 5.25
C CYS A 65 -5.13 -0.12 4.19
N ASP A 66 -4.64 0.68 3.26
CA ASP A 66 -5.32 1.05 2.02
C ASP A 66 -4.27 0.95 0.90
N PRO A 67 -3.95 -0.29 0.48
CA PRO A 67 -2.64 -0.67 -0.04
C PRO A 67 -2.04 0.38 -0.98
N PRO A 68 -0.87 0.96 -0.62
CA PRO A 68 0.03 0.59 0.48
C PRO A 68 -0.41 1.07 1.88
N PHE A 69 0.35 0.76 2.94
CA PHE A 69 0.06 1.35 4.25
C PHE A 69 0.11 2.88 4.21
N GLN A 70 -0.94 3.52 4.70
CA GLN A 70 -1.03 4.97 4.83
C GLN A 70 -0.83 5.38 6.29
N GLU A 71 0.11 6.29 6.55
CA GLU A 71 0.30 6.89 7.86
C GLU A 71 -0.75 7.98 8.10
N LEU A 72 -1.52 7.83 9.18
CA LEU A 72 -2.61 8.74 9.52
C LEU A 72 -2.20 9.76 10.59
N SER A 73 -1.75 9.28 11.75
CA SER A 73 -1.43 10.14 12.90
C SER A 73 -0.62 9.38 13.95
N ARG A 74 -0.10 10.10 14.96
CA ARG A 74 0.45 9.46 16.16
C ARG A 74 -0.62 9.28 17.23
N VAL A 75 -0.60 8.13 17.87
CA VAL A 75 -1.57 7.73 18.89
C VAL A 75 -0.85 7.17 20.11
N GLN A 76 -1.54 7.14 21.25
CA GLN A 76 -1.02 6.52 22.46
C GLN A 76 -1.37 5.03 22.49
N HIS A 77 -0.60 4.26 23.25
CA HIS A 77 -0.97 2.88 23.57
C HIS A 77 -2.38 2.85 24.21
N GLY A 78 -3.23 1.94 23.75
CA GLY A 78 -4.62 1.83 24.16
C GLY A 78 -5.61 2.67 23.34
N ASP A 79 -5.18 3.42 22.32
CA ASP A 79 -6.10 4.07 21.36
C ASP A 79 -6.97 3.02 20.65
N GLY A 80 -8.30 3.16 20.78
CA GLY A 80 -9.27 2.20 20.26
C GLY A 80 -9.33 2.10 18.73
N ARG A 81 -8.59 2.92 17.98
CA ARG A 81 -8.45 2.80 16.53
C ARG A 81 -7.36 1.80 16.13
N CYS A 82 -6.53 1.35 17.06
CA CYS A 82 -5.50 0.34 16.81
C CYS A 82 -6.08 -1.06 16.96
N ASN A 83 -6.10 -1.83 15.87
CA ASN A 83 -6.54 -3.23 15.95
C ASN A 83 -5.37 -4.14 16.41
N LYS A 84 -4.14 -3.71 16.14
CA LYS A 84 -2.91 -4.41 16.53
C LYS A 84 -1.81 -3.41 16.85
N TYR A 85 -1.00 -3.72 17.87
CA TYR A 85 0.19 -2.98 18.23
C TYR A 85 1.42 -3.79 17.87
N GLU A 86 2.35 -3.18 17.15
CA GLU A 86 3.60 -3.82 16.73
C GLU A 86 4.80 -3.02 17.21
N GLU A 87 5.83 -3.73 17.67
CA GLU A 87 7.11 -3.11 18.02
C GLU A 87 7.94 -2.97 16.74
N ARG A 88 8.29 -1.73 16.38
CA ARG A 88 9.23 -1.48 15.29
C ARG A 88 10.63 -1.87 15.80
N GLN A 89 11.34 -2.65 14.99
CA GLN A 89 12.73 -3.08 15.24
C GLN A 89 13.65 -1.89 15.51
#